data_AF-A0A7Y4WDI6-F1
#
_entry.id   AF-A0A7Y4WDI6-F1
#
_cell.length_a   1.000
_cell.length_b   1.000
_cell.length_c   1.000
_cell.angle_alpha   90.00
_cell.angle_beta   90.00
_cell.angle_gamma   90.00
#
_symmetry.space_group_name_H-M   'P 1'
#
loop_
_entity.id
_entity.type
_entity.pdbx_description
1 polymer ?
#
loop_
_entity_poly.entity_id
_entity_poly.type
_entity_poly.pdbx_seq_one_letter_code
_entity_poly.pdbx_strand_id
1 'polypeptide(L)'
;MTRSRVPVNASRRARHVTAVCVASWIVTVLMSAGIAGNTEAPRVARQTAPQAASQADIEKGKTAVTQICVGCHDGGAIMRMVAVRKKTADEWRDTVYRMIGRGAQVLPDEIEPLTTYLTAAGGQASGAAAAGRRGRAAQATTAADGDATAILARRCQLCHDLAKATTKPATAEGWDAIIDRMVKLGAGVTPAEHQTLVAYLNTRP
;
A
#
# COMPACT_ATOMS: atom_id res chain seq x y z
N MET A 1 -61.14 -3.67 55.16
CA MET A 1 -60.20 -4.10 54.10
C MET A 1 -60.42 -3.16 52.90
N THR A 2 -59.49 -2.46 52.27
CA THR A 2 -58.07 -2.17 52.45
C THR A 2 -57.77 -1.07 51.41
N ARG A 3 -57.13 0.02 51.84
CA ARG A 3 -56.39 1.08 51.10
C ARG A 3 -56.78 1.35 49.63
N SER A 4 -57.51 2.44 49.37
CA SER A 4 -57.00 3.80 49.09
C SER A 4 -56.39 3.96 47.69
N ARG A 5 -57.22 4.46 46.77
CA ARG A 5 -56.86 5.08 45.49
C ARG A 5 -56.21 6.44 45.75
N VAL A 6 -55.10 6.76 45.09
CA VAL A 6 -54.65 8.15 44.88
C VAL A 6 -54.26 8.31 43.41
N PRO A 7 -54.61 9.44 42.76
CA PRO A 7 -54.69 9.53 41.31
C PRO A 7 -53.54 10.29 40.64
N VAL A 8 -53.56 10.15 39.31
CA VAL A 8 -52.93 10.92 38.24
C VAL A 8 -52.81 12.43 38.55
N ASN A 9 -51.66 13.05 38.24
CA ASN A 9 -51.65 14.46 37.88
C ASN A 9 -50.57 14.76 36.82
N ALA A 10 -51.06 15.11 35.64
CA ALA A 10 -50.33 15.79 34.58
C ALA A 10 -50.80 17.25 34.56
N SER A 11 -49.88 18.21 34.58
CA SER A 11 -50.13 19.62 34.19
C SER A 11 -48.78 20.33 34.11
N ARG A 12 -48.26 20.70 32.94
CA ARG A 12 -48.60 21.84 32.05
C ARG A 12 -48.69 23.22 32.73
N ARG A 13 -47.66 24.03 32.39
CA ARG A 13 -47.68 25.40 31.82
C ARG A 13 -48.08 26.61 32.68
N ALA A 14 -47.37 27.69 32.31
CA ALA A 14 -47.73 29.12 32.30
C ALA A 14 -47.60 29.85 33.65
N ARG A 15 -46.64 30.76 33.82
CA ARG A 15 -46.53 32.15 33.29
C ARG A 15 -47.38 33.15 34.07
N HIS A 16 -46.65 34.16 34.60
CA HIS A 16 -46.91 35.61 34.50
C HIS A 16 -47.44 36.40 35.70
N VAL A 17 -46.60 37.40 36.07
CA VAL A 17 -46.90 38.85 36.22
C VAL A 17 -47.29 39.39 37.59
N THR A 18 -46.46 40.32 38.09
CA THR A 18 -46.74 41.68 38.64
C THR A 18 -45.56 42.08 39.55
N ALA A 19 -45.15 43.33 39.78
CA ALA A 19 -45.36 44.64 39.19
C ALA A 19 -44.29 45.59 39.81
N VAL A 20 -43.75 46.50 38.99
CA VAL A 20 -43.40 47.91 39.29
C VAL A 20 -42.72 48.27 40.63
N CYS A 21 -41.50 48.80 40.54
CA CYS A 21 -41.09 50.04 41.23
C CYS A 21 -40.01 50.76 40.40
N VAL A 22 -40.33 52.00 40.03
CA VAL A 22 -39.53 52.96 39.25
C VAL A 22 -38.61 53.76 40.18
N ALA A 23 -37.59 54.37 39.60
CA ALA A 23 -36.70 55.42 40.11
C ALA A 23 -35.34 54.88 40.61
N SER A 24 -34.19 55.47 40.32
CA SER A 24 -33.86 56.65 39.53
C SER A 24 -32.34 56.81 39.57
N TRP A 25 -31.71 57.09 38.41
CA TRP A 25 -30.53 57.97 38.23
C TRP A 25 -29.20 57.53 38.89
N ILE A 26 -27.99 57.75 38.36
CA ILE A 26 -27.42 58.19 37.09
C ILE A 26 -25.92 57.84 37.24
N VAL A 27 -25.28 57.45 36.14
CA VAL A 27 -23.84 57.56 35.85
C VAL A 27 -22.86 56.89 36.82
N THR A 28 -22.30 55.76 36.37
CA THR A 28 -20.84 55.72 36.16
C THR A 28 -20.56 54.86 34.94
N VAL A 29 -20.28 55.54 33.82
CA VAL A 29 -19.55 54.95 32.71
C VAL A 29 -18.10 54.85 33.15
N LEU A 30 -17.63 53.63 33.42
CA LEU A 30 -16.22 53.31 33.22
C LEU A 30 -16.15 52.11 32.28
N MET A 31 -15.67 52.39 31.08
CA MET A 31 -15.35 51.41 30.06
C MET A 31 -14.38 50.38 30.61
N SER A 32 -14.60 49.11 30.29
CA SER A 32 -13.65 48.28 29.55
C SER A 32 -14.26 46.90 29.33
N ALA A 33 -14.56 46.60 28.07
CA ALA A 33 -14.77 45.25 27.60
C ALA A 33 -13.49 44.43 27.87
N GLY A 34 -13.63 43.33 28.60
CA GLY A 34 -12.58 42.36 28.85
C GLY A 34 -13.19 40.97 28.82
N ILE A 35 -13.46 40.52 27.61
CA ILE A 35 -14.01 39.21 27.27
C ILE A 35 -13.05 38.14 27.80
N ALA A 36 -13.61 37.06 28.34
CA ALA A 36 -12.92 35.84 28.73
C ALA A 36 -11.82 35.47 27.73
N GLY A 37 -10.58 35.59 28.16
CA GLY A 37 -9.40 35.12 27.44
C GLY A 37 -8.88 33.87 28.12
N ASN A 38 -9.54 32.73 27.88
CA ASN A 38 -8.91 31.43 28.08
C ASN A 38 -7.78 31.34 27.04
N THR A 39 -6.61 31.88 27.36
CA THR A 39 -5.41 31.70 26.55
C THR A 39 -4.88 30.29 26.76
N GLU A 40 -5.58 29.31 26.22
CA GLU A 40 -4.91 28.12 25.70
C GLU A 40 -4.09 28.60 24.50
N ALA A 41 -2.79 28.76 24.76
CA ALA A 41 -1.80 28.93 23.72
C ALA A 41 -2.06 27.90 22.61
N PRO A 42 -1.88 28.28 21.33
CA PRO A 42 -1.98 27.31 20.25
C PRO A 42 -1.01 26.18 20.58
N ARG A 43 -1.53 24.97 20.74
CA ARG A 43 -0.75 23.76 20.57
C ARG A 43 -0.24 23.80 19.14
N VAL A 44 0.90 24.47 18.95
CA VAL A 44 1.76 24.33 17.79
C VAL A 44 1.86 22.84 17.59
N ALA A 45 1.36 22.41 16.43
CA ALA A 45 1.16 21.04 16.05
C ALA A 45 2.32 20.20 16.55
N ARG A 46 1.96 19.21 17.36
CA ARG A 46 2.82 18.13 17.80
C ARG A 46 3.60 17.67 16.57
N GLN A 47 4.88 17.97 16.55
CA GLN A 47 5.80 17.56 15.51
C GLN A 47 5.60 16.05 15.31
N THR A 48 5.06 15.69 14.15
CA THR A 48 4.98 14.31 13.73
C THR A 48 6.43 13.87 13.53
N ALA A 49 6.94 13.08 14.48
CA ALA A 49 8.15 12.28 14.26
C ALA A 49 8.03 11.52 12.92
N PRO A 50 9.12 10.99 12.33
CA PRO A 50 9.00 10.06 11.22
C PRO A 50 8.27 8.82 11.75
N GLN A 51 6.95 8.83 11.61
CA GLN A 51 6.12 7.70 11.98
C GLN A 51 6.46 6.63 10.95
N ALA A 52 6.86 5.46 11.44
CA ALA A 52 6.76 4.27 10.63
C ALA A 52 5.38 4.30 9.94
N ALA A 53 5.41 4.30 8.61
CA ALA A 53 4.27 4.14 7.70
C ALA A 53 2.92 4.06 8.44
N SER A 54 2.17 5.15 8.53
CA SER A 54 0.87 5.06 9.19
C SER A 54 -0.01 4.07 8.43
N GLN A 55 -0.87 3.31 9.12
CA GLN A 55 -1.80 2.39 8.44
C GLN A 55 -2.61 3.13 7.36
N ALA A 56 -2.90 4.41 7.57
CA ALA A 56 -3.53 5.26 6.58
C ALA A 56 -2.68 5.46 5.30
N ASP A 57 -1.37 5.64 5.42
CA ASP A 57 -0.46 5.76 4.27
C ASP A 57 -0.34 4.43 3.51
N ILE A 58 -0.37 3.31 4.22
CA ILE A 58 -0.35 1.96 3.61
C ILE A 58 -1.63 1.73 2.81
N GLU A 59 -2.80 2.06 3.36
CA GLU A 59 -4.07 1.92 2.63
C GLU A 59 -4.20 2.93 1.48
N LYS A 60 -3.69 4.16 1.65
CA LYS A 60 -3.59 5.16 0.56
C LYS A 60 -2.71 4.65 -0.56
N GLY A 61 -1.51 4.15 -0.24
CA GLY A 61 -0.59 3.56 -1.21
C GLY A 61 -1.17 2.35 -1.93
N LYS A 62 -1.86 1.46 -1.21
CA LYS A 62 -2.58 0.33 -1.79
C LYS A 62 -3.65 0.77 -2.78
N THR A 63 -4.45 1.77 -2.41
CA THR A 63 -5.50 2.33 -3.26
C THR A 63 -4.89 2.94 -4.53
N ALA A 64 -3.83 3.72 -4.38
CA ALA A 64 -3.10 4.31 -5.50
C ALA A 64 -2.55 3.24 -6.46
N VAL A 65 -2.01 2.12 -5.96
CA VAL A 65 -1.58 1.01 -6.83
C VAL A 65 -2.74 0.41 -7.62
N THR A 66 -3.89 0.19 -6.98
CA THR A 66 -5.07 -0.38 -7.67
C THR A 66 -5.66 0.58 -8.71
N GLN A 67 -5.67 1.88 -8.44
CA GLN A 67 -6.27 2.87 -9.36
C GLN A 67 -5.33 3.26 -10.50
N ILE A 68 -4.06 3.52 -10.19
CA ILE A 68 -3.12 4.12 -11.13
C ILE A 68 -2.37 3.05 -11.92
N CYS A 69 -1.90 2.00 -11.24
CA CYS A 69 -1.00 1.04 -11.88
C CYS A 69 -1.77 -0.03 -12.69
N VAL A 70 -2.98 -0.41 -12.26
CA VAL A 70 -3.79 -1.43 -12.97
C VAL A 70 -4.34 -0.92 -14.30
N GLY A 71 -4.38 0.39 -14.52
CA GLY A 71 -4.77 0.98 -15.81
C GLY A 71 -3.88 0.56 -16.98
N CYS A 72 -2.62 0.19 -16.72
CA CYS A 72 -1.66 -0.24 -17.75
C CYS A 72 -0.97 -1.58 -17.45
N HIS A 73 -1.10 -2.11 -16.23
CA HIS A 73 -0.49 -3.37 -15.80
C HIS A 73 -1.55 -4.34 -15.29
N ASP A 74 -1.31 -5.63 -15.44
CA ASP A 74 -2.13 -6.62 -14.73
C ASP A 74 -1.92 -6.49 -13.21
N GLY A 75 -3.01 -6.29 -12.46
CA GLY A 75 -2.96 -6.08 -11.01
C GLY A 75 -2.38 -7.28 -10.27
N GLY A 76 -2.65 -8.50 -10.74
CA GLY A 76 -2.06 -9.72 -10.19
C GLY A 76 -0.55 -9.80 -10.44
N ALA A 77 -0.11 -9.46 -11.65
CA ALA A 77 1.30 -9.43 -12.03
C ALA A 77 2.08 -8.38 -11.25
N ILE A 78 1.51 -7.19 -11.03
CA ILE A 78 2.12 -6.15 -10.20
C ILE A 78 2.33 -6.64 -8.78
N MET A 79 1.31 -7.22 -8.14
CA MET A 79 1.42 -7.65 -6.75
C MET A 79 2.41 -8.80 -6.59
N ARG A 80 2.46 -9.72 -7.56
CA ARG A 80 3.50 -10.76 -7.61
C ARG A 80 4.89 -10.15 -7.76
N MET A 81 5.07 -9.16 -8.62
CA MET A 81 6.35 -8.48 -8.84
C MET A 81 6.83 -7.79 -7.56
N VAL A 82 5.94 -7.05 -6.88
CA VAL A 82 6.24 -6.38 -5.61
C VAL A 82 6.62 -7.37 -4.52
N ALA A 83 5.96 -8.54 -4.47
CA ALA A 83 6.27 -9.58 -3.49
C ALA A 83 7.66 -10.22 -3.70
N VAL A 84 8.11 -10.36 -4.96
CA VAL A 84 9.40 -11.01 -5.27
C VAL A 84 10.57 -10.03 -5.36
N ARG A 85 10.33 -8.75 -5.66
CA ARG A 85 11.37 -7.72 -5.75
C ARG A 85 11.59 -7.09 -4.38
N LYS A 86 12.68 -7.47 -3.72
CA LYS A 86 13.12 -6.87 -2.43
C LYS A 86 13.89 -5.57 -2.70
N LYS A 87 13.17 -4.51 -3.06
CA LYS A 87 13.73 -3.16 -3.26
C LYS A 87 13.65 -2.32 -1.99
N THR A 88 14.60 -1.41 -1.79
CA THR A 88 14.53 -0.37 -0.77
C THR A 88 13.47 0.67 -1.11
N ALA A 89 13.12 1.55 -0.16
CA ALA A 89 12.20 2.65 -0.40
C ALA A 89 12.69 3.56 -1.54
N ASP A 90 13.98 3.90 -1.59
CA ASP A 90 14.54 4.74 -2.64
C ASP A 90 14.46 4.06 -4.01
N GLU A 91 14.78 2.77 -4.09
CA GLU A 91 14.69 2.00 -5.35
C GLU A 91 13.24 1.83 -5.85
N TRP A 92 12.28 1.78 -4.93
CA TRP A 92 10.86 1.81 -5.27
C TRP A 92 10.45 3.19 -5.77
N ARG A 93 10.89 4.26 -5.11
CA ARG A 93 10.63 5.64 -5.51
C ARG A 93 11.14 5.92 -6.93
N ASP A 94 12.34 5.47 -7.27
CA ASP A 94 12.89 5.56 -8.62
C ASP A 94 12.02 4.82 -9.65
N THR A 95 11.43 3.70 -9.23
CA THR A 95 10.51 2.93 -10.08
C THR A 95 9.21 3.67 -10.32
N VAL A 96 8.66 4.32 -9.29
CA VAL A 96 7.48 5.19 -9.41
C VAL A 96 7.76 6.34 -10.36
N TYR A 97 8.88 7.06 -10.20
CA TYR A 97 9.26 8.15 -11.10
C TYR A 97 9.41 7.70 -12.55
N ARG A 98 9.96 6.50 -12.77
CA ARG A 98 10.04 5.92 -14.12
C ARG A 98 8.66 5.63 -14.72
N MET A 99 7.68 5.24 -13.90
CA MET A 99 6.30 5.06 -14.38
C MET A 99 5.61 6.40 -14.66
N ILE A 100 5.87 7.43 -13.85
CA ILE A 100 5.39 8.80 -14.11
C ILE A 100 5.93 9.29 -15.46
N GLY A 101 7.22 9.10 -15.72
CA GLY A 101 7.83 9.42 -17.02
C GLY A 101 7.28 8.62 -18.20
N ARG A 102 6.54 7.53 -17.94
CA ARG A 102 5.85 6.69 -18.94
C ARG A 102 4.35 6.95 -19.00
N GLY A 103 3.84 7.97 -18.29
CA GLY A 103 2.44 8.41 -18.35
C GLY A 103 1.57 7.98 -17.16
N ALA A 104 2.12 7.37 -16.12
CA ALA A 104 1.36 7.10 -14.90
C ALA A 104 1.00 8.42 -14.19
N GLN A 105 -0.28 8.62 -13.90
CA GLN A 105 -0.79 9.81 -13.21
C GLN A 105 -0.69 9.60 -11.69
N VAL A 106 0.52 9.69 -11.15
CA VAL A 106 0.78 9.67 -9.70
C VAL A 106 0.94 11.10 -9.21
N LEU A 107 0.14 11.51 -8.22
CA LEU A 107 0.25 12.83 -7.62
C LEU A 107 1.41 12.90 -6.62
N PRO A 108 2.03 14.07 -6.40
CA PRO A 108 3.17 14.21 -5.48
C PRO A 108 2.90 13.70 -4.05
N ASP A 109 1.67 13.87 -3.55
CA ASP A 109 1.27 13.43 -2.22
C ASP A 109 0.95 11.92 -2.12
N GLU A 110 0.98 11.20 -3.25
CA GLU A 110 0.80 9.75 -3.33
C GLU A 110 2.14 9.00 -3.41
N ILE A 111 3.23 9.68 -3.77
CA ILE A 111 4.55 9.06 -4.00
C ILE A 111 5.08 8.39 -2.73
N GLU A 112 5.07 9.09 -1.59
CA GLU A 112 5.57 8.54 -0.33
C GLU A 112 4.67 7.41 0.23
N PRO A 113 3.33 7.55 0.29
CA PRO A 113 2.43 6.45 0.65
C PRO A 113 2.57 5.23 -0.26
N LEU A 114 2.72 5.43 -1.57
CA LEU A 114 2.87 4.34 -2.54
C LEU A 114 4.23 3.63 -2.37
N THR A 115 5.32 4.37 -2.22
CA THR A 115 6.67 3.82 -1.94
C THR A 115 6.69 3.04 -0.64
N THR A 116 6.01 3.57 0.38
CA THR A 116 5.84 2.94 1.69
C THR A 116 5.07 1.62 1.57
N TYR A 117 3.95 1.62 0.85
CA TYR A 117 3.16 0.42 0.59
C TYR A 117 3.97 -0.64 -0.17
N LEU A 118 4.70 -0.26 -1.23
CA LEU A 118 5.50 -1.21 -2.03
C LEU A 118 6.61 -1.86 -1.21
N THR A 119 7.26 -1.08 -0.36
CA THR A 119 8.30 -1.57 0.56
C THR A 119 7.71 -2.53 1.60
N ALA A 120 6.55 -2.17 2.17
CA ALA A 120 5.85 -2.99 3.15
C ALA A 120 5.28 -4.28 2.53
N ALA A 121 4.67 -4.20 1.34
CA ALA A 121 4.03 -5.33 0.64
C ALA A 121 5.05 -6.41 0.24
N GLY A 122 6.26 -6.02 -0.16
CA GLY A 122 7.38 -6.93 -0.35
C GLY A 122 7.78 -7.69 0.93
N GLY A 123 7.49 -7.12 2.12
CA GLY A 123 7.66 -7.76 3.42
C GLY A 123 6.43 -8.58 3.88
N GLN A 124 5.22 -8.14 3.56
CA GLN A 124 3.97 -8.74 4.05
C GLN A 124 3.59 -10.06 3.35
N ALA A 125 4.12 -10.33 2.14
CA ALA A 125 4.09 -11.68 1.56
C ALA A 125 4.83 -12.73 2.44
N SER A 126 5.67 -12.28 3.38
CA SER A 126 6.37 -13.14 4.36
C SER A 126 5.69 -13.18 5.74
N GLY A 127 4.76 -12.26 6.04
CA GLY A 127 4.09 -12.16 7.35
C GLY A 127 2.99 -13.20 7.57
N ALA A 128 2.22 -13.54 6.53
CA ALA A 128 1.25 -14.63 6.58
C ALA A 128 1.92 -16.03 6.63
N ALA A 129 3.19 -16.13 6.21
CA ALA A 129 3.96 -17.37 6.22
C ALA A 129 4.93 -17.49 7.42
N ALA A 130 5.08 -16.46 8.26
CA ALA A 130 5.99 -16.44 9.41
C ALA A 130 5.42 -17.13 10.66
N ALA A 131 4.11 -17.39 10.72
CA ALA A 131 3.51 -18.22 11.77
C ALA A 131 3.84 -19.72 11.63
N GLY A 132 4.38 -20.15 10.47
CA GLY A 132 4.65 -21.57 10.17
C GLY A 132 6.13 -21.97 10.08
N ARG A 133 7.10 -21.08 10.33
CA ARG A 133 8.54 -21.36 10.13
C ARG A 133 9.41 -21.14 11.37
N ARG A 134 8.95 -21.58 12.55
CA ARG A 134 9.87 -21.93 13.64
C ARG A 134 10.20 -23.41 13.53
N GLY A 135 11.02 -23.77 12.55
CA GLY A 135 11.39 -25.15 12.33
C GLY A 135 11.88 -25.39 10.91
N ARG A 136 13.12 -24.98 10.65
CA ARG A 136 14.10 -25.58 9.73
C ARG A 136 15.04 -24.51 9.20
N ALA A 137 16.05 -24.21 10.02
CA ALA A 137 17.33 -23.80 9.50
C ALA A 137 18.03 -25.03 8.88
N ALA A 138 18.88 -24.75 7.88
CA ALA A 138 19.74 -25.67 7.14
C ALA A 138 18.98 -26.49 6.05
N GLN A 139 19.32 -26.47 4.76
CA GLN A 139 20.57 -26.20 4.06
C GLN A 139 20.31 -25.32 2.82
N ALA A 140 21.10 -24.26 2.66
CA ALA A 140 21.30 -23.62 1.36
C ALA A 140 22.42 -24.38 0.65
N THR A 141 22.06 -25.15 -0.37
CA THR A 141 23.02 -25.63 -1.36
C THR A 141 22.93 -24.68 -2.56
N THR A 142 23.99 -23.92 -2.76
CA THR A 142 24.26 -23.13 -3.96
C THR A 142 24.36 -24.08 -5.17
N ALA A 143 23.24 -24.33 -5.85
CA ALA A 143 23.28 -24.79 -7.22
C ALA A 143 23.48 -23.57 -8.11
N ALA A 144 24.54 -23.61 -8.92
CA ALA A 144 25.05 -22.50 -9.71
C ALA A 144 23.95 -21.75 -10.47
N ASP A 145 23.95 -20.43 -10.37
CA ASP A 145 23.12 -19.50 -11.17
C ASP A 145 23.37 -19.60 -12.70
N GLY A 146 24.23 -20.51 -13.15
CA GLY A 146 24.58 -20.76 -14.56
C GLY A 146 24.07 -22.09 -15.13
N ASP A 147 23.40 -22.96 -14.36
CA ASP A 147 22.80 -24.18 -14.95
C ASP A 147 21.51 -23.82 -15.69
N ALA A 148 21.57 -23.80 -17.03
CA ALA A 148 20.44 -23.52 -17.91
C ALA A 148 19.22 -24.42 -17.65
N THR A 149 19.43 -25.68 -17.23
CA THR A 149 18.34 -26.61 -16.93
C THR A 149 17.64 -26.21 -15.64
N ALA A 150 18.40 -25.84 -14.61
CA ALA A 150 17.86 -25.29 -13.37
C ALA A 150 17.14 -23.95 -13.60
N ILE A 151 17.67 -23.08 -14.47
CA ILE A 151 17.02 -21.83 -14.86
C ILE A 151 15.68 -22.11 -15.56
N LEU A 152 15.62 -23.03 -16.53
CA LEU A 152 14.36 -23.41 -17.20
C LEU A 152 13.32 -23.93 -16.20
N ALA A 153 13.71 -24.81 -15.29
CA ALA A 153 12.82 -25.34 -14.26
C ALA A 153 12.31 -24.22 -13.34
N ARG A 154 13.20 -23.33 -12.90
CA ARG A 154 12.85 -22.27 -11.94
C ARG A 154 12.07 -21.12 -12.55
N ARG A 155 12.31 -20.77 -13.82
CA ARG A 155 11.76 -19.57 -14.47
C ARG A 155 10.58 -19.87 -15.40
N CYS A 156 10.58 -21.02 -16.06
CA CYS A 156 9.67 -21.29 -17.18
C CYS A 156 8.57 -22.31 -16.83
N GLN A 157 8.82 -23.25 -15.91
CA GLN A 157 7.78 -24.20 -15.44
C GLN A 157 6.74 -23.58 -14.51
N LEU A 158 6.92 -22.31 -14.12
CA LEU A 158 6.00 -21.61 -13.22
C LEU A 158 4.61 -21.36 -13.83
N CYS A 159 4.50 -21.38 -15.16
CA CYS A 159 3.27 -20.97 -15.86
C CYS A 159 2.78 -21.99 -16.89
N HIS A 160 3.64 -22.82 -17.47
CA HIS A 160 3.27 -23.89 -18.39
C HIS A 160 4.34 -24.99 -18.42
N ASP A 161 4.02 -26.14 -19.00
CA ASP A 161 5.00 -27.19 -19.22
C ASP A 161 6.15 -26.74 -20.16
N LEU A 162 7.32 -27.38 -20.05
CA LEU A 162 8.42 -27.16 -20.99
C LEU A 162 8.24 -27.93 -22.30
N ALA A 163 7.24 -28.82 -22.40
CA ALA A 163 7.01 -29.63 -23.58
C ALA A 163 6.65 -28.75 -24.79
N LYS A 164 5.94 -27.63 -24.56
CA LYS A 164 5.72 -26.62 -25.61
C LYS A 164 7.01 -25.92 -26.08
N ALA A 165 8.02 -25.79 -25.22
CA ALA A 165 9.27 -25.14 -25.59
C ALA A 165 10.19 -26.06 -26.41
N THR A 166 10.06 -27.39 -26.32
CA THR A 166 10.99 -28.34 -26.97
C THR A 166 10.44 -29.01 -28.22
N THR A 167 9.28 -28.59 -28.73
CA THR A 167 8.57 -29.28 -29.83
C THR A 167 8.93 -28.75 -31.22
N LYS A 168 9.69 -27.66 -31.32
CA LYS A 168 10.22 -27.15 -32.60
C LYS A 168 11.65 -26.65 -32.42
N PRO A 169 12.61 -27.08 -33.25
CA PRO A 169 13.93 -26.47 -33.26
C PRO A 169 13.81 -25.00 -33.68
N ALA A 170 14.54 -24.13 -33.00
CA ALA A 170 14.66 -22.71 -33.34
C ALA A 170 16.15 -22.34 -33.40
N THR A 171 16.48 -21.31 -34.19
CA THR A 171 17.83 -20.73 -34.19
C THR A 171 18.06 -19.93 -32.90
N ALA A 172 19.29 -19.48 -32.66
CA ALA A 172 19.60 -18.60 -31.54
C ALA A 172 18.68 -17.36 -31.51
N GLU A 173 18.42 -16.74 -32.67
CA GLU A 173 17.49 -15.62 -32.81
C GLU A 173 16.04 -16.02 -32.52
N GLY A 174 15.65 -17.23 -32.92
CA GLY A 174 14.33 -17.78 -32.60
C GLY A 174 14.13 -18.00 -31.11
N TRP A 175 15.15 -18.51 -30.41
CA TRP A 175 15.10 -18.70 -28.96
C TRP A 175 15.12 -17.38 -28.20
N ASP A 176 15.93 -16.42 -28.62
CA ASP A 176 15.96 -15.07 -28.06
C ASP A 176 14.56 -14.44 -28.12
N ALA A 177 13.90 -14.46 -29.28
CA ALA A 177 12.55 -13.93 -29.44
C ALA A 177 11.49 -14.64 -28.58
N ILE A 178 11.63 -15.95 -28.37
CA ILE A 178 10.74 -16.73 -27.51
C ILE A 178 10.93 -16.37 -26.05
N ILE A 179 12.17 -16.32 -25.57
CA ILE A 179 12.50 -15.97 -24.18
C ILE A 179 12.04 -14.54 -23.90
N ASP A 180 12.29 -13.60 -24.82
CA ASP A 180 11.82 -12.23 -24.73
C ASP A 180 10.29 -12.13 -24.63
N ARG A 181 9.56 -12.95 -25.40
CA ARG A 181 8.10 -13.04 -25.29
C ARG A 181 7.71 -13.53 -23.90
N MET A 182 8.37 -14.54 -23.35
CA MET A 182 8.06 -15.05 -22.02
C MET A 182 8.38 -14.02 -20.93
N VAL A 183 9.46 -13.26 -21.06
CA VAL A 183 9.79 -12.14 -20.17
C VAL A 183 8.72 -11.05 -20.23
N LYS A 184 8.24 -10.70 -21.43
CA LYS A 184 7.11 -9.77 -21.61
C LYS A 184 5.81 -10.26 -20.97
N LEU A 185 5.59 -11.59 -20.96
CA LEU A 185 4.46 -12.23 -20.28
C LEU A 185 4.66 -12.40 -18.76
N GLY A 186 5.83 -12.02 -18.23
CA GLY A 186 6.11 -11.98 -16.80
C GLY A 186 7.12 -13.00 -16.27
N ALA A 187 7.80 -13.75 -17.15
CA ALA A 187 8.90 -14.62 -16.73
C ALA A 187 10.06 -13.78 -16.17
N GLY A 188 10.47 -14.09 -14.94
CA GLY A 188 11.52 -13.35 -14.24
C GLY A 188 12.92 -13.79 -14.63
N VAL A 189 13.32 -13.65 -15.90
CA VAL A 189 14.65 -14.01 -16.42
C VAL A 189 15.56 -12.77 -16.39
N THR A 190 16.77 -12.90 -15.85
CA THR A 190 17.79 -11.84 -15.88
C THR A 190 18.54 -11.83 -17.22
N PRO A 191 19.23 -10.74 -17.60
CA PRO A 191 20.03 -10.71 -18.84
C PRO A 191 21.10 -11.82 -18.91
N ALA A 192 21.74 -12.17 -17.79
CA ALA A 192 22.73 -13.24 -17.72
C ALA A 192 22.10 -14.64 -17.87
N GLU A 193 20.95 -14.87 -17.23
CA GLU A 193 20.17 -16.10 -17.42
C GLU A 193 19.65 -16.19 -18.87
N HIS A 194 19.26 -15.07 -19.50
CA HIS A 194 18.79 -15.03 -20.88
C HIS A 194 19.88 -15.53 -21.84
N GLN A 195 21.10 -14.97 -21.75
CA GLN A 195 22.21 -15.41 -22.59
C GLN A 195 22.54 -16.89 -22.38
N THR A 196 22.54 -17.35 -21.13
CA THR A 196 22.74 -18.75 -20.76
C THR A 196 21.68 -19.66 -21.39
N LEU A 197 20.41 -19.24 -21.38
CA LEU A 197 19.28 -19.99 -21.94
C LEU A 197 19.33 -20.04 -23.47
N VAL A 198 19.63 -18.94 -24.16
CA VAL A 198 19.75 -18.91 -25.63
C VAL A 198 20.87 -19.84 -26.09
N ALA A 199 22.05 -19.74 -25.47
CA ALA A 199 23.18 -20.61 -25.77
C ALA A 199 22.82 -22.09 -25.56
N TYR A 200 22.16 -22.40 -24.45
CA TYR A 200 21.73 -23.76 -24.13
C TYR A 200 20.69 -24.31 -25.11
N LEU A 201 19.61 -23.57 -25.38
CA LEU A 201 18.52 -24.03 -26.25
C LEU A 201 18.97 -24.17 -27.71
N ASN A 202 19.90 -23.34 -28.17
CA ASN A 202 20.49 -23.44 -29.52
C ASN A 202 21.37 -24.68 -29.71
N THR A 203 21.82 -25.34 -28.63
CA THR A 203 22.60 -26.59 -28.70
C THR A 203 21.74 -27.86 -28.65
N ARG A 204 20.42 -27.72 -28.43
CA ARG A 204 19.51 -28.87 -28.40
C ARG A 204 18.94 -29.15 -29.80
N PRO A 205 18.97 -30.41 -30.26
CA PRO A 205 18.45 -30.80 -31.58
C PRO A 205 16.92 -30.71 -31.67
#